data_AF-A0A2D1C3H8-F1
#
_entry.id   AF-A0A2D1C3H8-F1
#
_cell.length_a   1.000
_cell.length_b   1.000
_cell.length_c   1.000
_cell.angle_alpha   90.00
_cell.angle_beta   90.00
_cell.angle_gamma   90.00
#
_symmetry.space_group_name_H-M   'P 1'
#
loop_
_entity.id
_entity.type
_entity.pdbx_description
1 polymer ?
#
loop_
_entity_poly.entity_id
_entity_poly.type
_entity_poly.pdbx_seq_one_letter_code
_entity_poly.pdbx_strand_id
1 'polypeptide(L)'
;MGVMDFLSLFFVLIFLTKLPMYLLHSWLPKAHVDAPTFGSMILAGIMLKMGAYGLFRFFFFFFLKNFFLLVFISFFGFFFSTIMSIRVLDLKTCIAFSSIYHMNFSLIGLLFYNFKGSFYIFIGHSFVSPVLFFFVGMIYLFSKSRNIIMLFSLVNYNKIMSFFFFFFLLLNLGFPPFLNFKGEIMVFITIFNHLGYKLLIFFFGFLFGGIFTYRIMIMIYSKIGSKSILELMKNMFIIIFFFFFFFFFFCYFSFFM
;
A
#
# COMPACT_ATOMS: atom_id res chain seq x y z
N MET A 1 -32.01 -15.26 4.27
CA MET A 1 -30.74 -15.20 5.02
C MET A 1 -31.03 -15.63 6.43
N GLY A 2 -30.40 -16.70 6.93
CA GLY A 2 -30.62 -17.16 8.31
C GLY A 2 -30.00 -16.19 9.33
N VAL A 3 -30.39 -16.28 10.60
CA VAL A 3 -29.82 -15.45 11.69
C VAL A 3 -28.29 -15.58 11.77
N MET A 4 -27.75 -16.78 11.51
CA MET A 4 -26.30 -17.02 11.43
C MET A 4 -25.62 -16.34 10.24
N ASP A 5 -26.31 -16.21 9.09
CA ASP A 5 -25.78 -15.47 7.94
C ASP A 5 -25.67 -13.97 8.25
N PHE A 6 -26.63 -13.42 9.00
CA PHE A 6 -26.60 -12.02 9.42
C PHE A 6 -25.47 -11.75 10.42
N LEU A 7 -25.33 -12.60 11.45
CA LEU A 7 -24.27 -12.46 12.45
C LEU A 7 -22.87 -12.54 11.81
N SER A 8 -22.64 -13.52 10.94
CA SER A 8 -21.36 -13.64 10.25
C SER A 8 -21.04 -12.41 9.39
N LEU A 9 -22.02 -11.84 8.69
CA LEU A 9 -21.84 -10.63 7.89
C LEU A 9 -21.48 -9.41 8.74
N PHE A 10 -22.11 -9.23 9.90
CA PHE A 10 -21.74 -8.17 10.85
C PHE A 10 -20.31 -8.33 11.37
N PHE A 11 -19.91 -9.55 11.75
CA PHE A 11 -18.54 -9.82 12.18
C PHE A 11 -17.51 -9.50 11.09
N VAL A 12 -17.76 -9.90 9.84
CA VAL A 12 -16.90 -9.56 8.70
C VAL A 12 -16.78 -8.05 8.53
N LEU A 13 -17.92 -7.33 8.55
CA LEU A 13 -17.93 -5.87 8.37
C LEU A 13 -17.11 -5.16 9.45
N ILE A 14 -17.18 -5.59 10.72
CA ILE A 14 -16.38 -4.99 11.80
C ILE A 14 -14.88 -5.11 11.48
N PHE A 15 -14.41 -6.29 11.06
CA PHE A 15 -13.00 -6.42 10.74
C PHE A 15 -12.61 -5.70 9.42
N LEU A 16 -13.52 -5.60 8.45
CA LEU A 16 -13.34 -4.80 7.22
C LEU A 16 -13.38 -3.27 7.46
N THR A 17 -13.91 -2.80 8.60
CA THR A 17 -13.72 -1.40 8.98
C THR A 17 -12.31 -1.15 9.52
N LYS A 18 -11.80 -2.11 10.32
CA LYS A 18 -10.44 -2.05 10.91
C LYS A 18 -9.35 -2.26 9.85
N LEU A 19 -9.56 -3.18 8.91
CA LEU A 19 -8.77 -3.30 7.69
C LEU A 19 -9.40 -2.44 6.60
N PRO A 20 -8.87 -1.24 6.31
CA PRO A 20 -9.57 -0.17 5.61
C PRO A 20 -9.97 -0.57 4.18
N MET A 21 -11.09 -1.27 4.06
CA MET A 21 -11.67 -1.65 2.80
C MET A 21 -12.11 -0.39 2.07
N TYR A 22 -12.15 -0.42 0.74
CA TYR A 22 -12.78 0.65 -0.02
C TYR A 22 -14.21 0.93 0.50
N LEU A 23 -14.62 2.21 0.49
CA LEU A 23 -15.79 2.78 1.19
C LEU A 23 -15.60 3.00 2.71
N LEU A 24 -14.94 2.10 3.42
CA LEU A 24 -14.74 2.18 4.88
C LEU A 24 -13.37 2.72 5.29
N HIS A 25 -12.54 3.14 4.34
CA HIS A 25 -11.16 3.59 4.58
C HIS A 25 -11.02 5.06 4.98
N SER A 26 -12.08 5.87 4.85
CA SER A 26 -12.00 7.33 4.96
C SER A 26 -11.58 7.84 6.35
N TRP A 27 -11.81 7.05 7.39
CA TRP A 27 -11.38 7.37 8.75
C TRP A 27 -9.87 7.34 8.92
N LEU A 28 -9.17 6.49 8.15
CA LEU A 28 -7.75 6.23 8.39
C LEU A 28 -6.84 7.42 8.04
N PRO A 29 -6.98 8.08 6.87
CA PRO A 29 -6.21 9.28 6.58
C PRO A 29 -6.48 10.40 7.59
N LYS A 30 -7.75 10.58 7.99
CA LYS A 30 -8.16 11.60 8.98
C LYS A 30 -7.53 11.32 10.35
N ALA A 31 -7.61 10.07 10.82
CA ALA A 31 -7.01 9.66 12.09
C ALA A 31 -5.50 9.92 12.12
N HIS A 32 -4.78 9.67 11.03
CA HIS A 32 -3.34 9.94 10.96
C HIS A 32 -2.98 11.43 10.96
N VAL A 33 -3.81 12.27 10.35
CA VAL A 33 -3.58 13.73 10.32
C VAL A 33 -3.64 14.33 11.71
N ASP A 34 -4.62 13.89 12.51
CA ASP A 34 -4.89 14.44 13.83
C ASP A 34 -4.02 13.79 14.92
N ALA A 35 -3.64 12.53 14.74
CA ALA A 35 -2.84 11.82 15.72
C ALA A 35 -1.40 12.36 15.84
N PRO A 36 -0.83 12.35 17.07
CA PRO A 36 0.60 12.56 17.26
C PRO A 36 1.41 11.49 16.51
N THR A 37 2.71 11.74 16.31
CA THR A 37 3.61 10.85 15.56
C THR A 37 3.60 9.42 16.12
N PHE A 38 3.76 9.29 17.43
CA PHE A 38 3.69 8.00 18.13
C PHE A 38 2.31 7.32 17.98
N GLY A 39 1.22 8.10 18.02
CA GLY A 39 -0.13 7.57 17.78
C GLY A 39 -0.27 6.98 16.38
N SER A 40 0.26 7.68 15.37
CA SER A 40 0.30 7.17 13.99
C SER A 40 1.14 5.90 13.84
N MET A 41 2.26 5.79 14.56
CA MET A 41 3.11 4.59 14.57
C MET A 41 2.36 3.37 15.12
N ILE A 42 1.68 3.52 16.25
CA ILE A 42 0.89 2.45 16.89
C ILE A 42 -0.30 2.06 16.00
N LEU A 43 -0.99 3.04 15.42
CA LEU A 43 -2.14 2.81 14.55
C LEU A 43 -1.75 2.02 13.29
N ALA A 44 -0.68 2.43 12.63
CA ALA A 44 -0.18 1.74 11.44
C ALA A 44 0.44 0.38 11.75
N GLY A 45 1.19 0.28 12.86
CA GLY A 45 1.94 -0.92 13.24
C GLY A 45 1.09 -2.02 13.86
N ILE A 46 0.09 -1.69 14.68
CA ILE A 46 -0.64 -2.66 15.51
C ILE A 46 -2.13 -2.68 15.17
N MET A 47 -2.80 -1.53 15.16
CA MET A 47 -4.27 -1.47 15.06
C MET A 47 -4.79 -2.10 13.75
N LEU A 48 -4.13 -1.82 12.62
CA LEU A 48 -4.48 -2.43 11.34
C LEU A 48 -4.30 -3.96 11.33
N LYS A 49 -3.29 -4.46 12.05
CA LYS A 49 -2.97 -5.90 12.11
C LYS A 49 -3.91 -6.65 13.03
N MET A 50 -4.44 -6.01 14.07
CA MET A 50 -5.55 -6.59 14.85
C MET A 50 -6.78 -6.84 13.98
N GLY A 51 -7.08 -5.95 13.04
CA GLY A 51 -8.13 -6.15 12.03
C GLY A 51 -7.84 -7.36 11.12
N ALA A 52 -6.60 -7.45 10.62
CA ALA A 52 -6.15 -8.59 9.81
C ALA A 52 -6.26 -9.91 10.57
N TYR A 53 -5.72 -9.95 11.79
CA TYR A 53 -5.73 -11.14 12.63
C TYR A 53 -7.15 -11.64 12.90
N GLY A 54 -8.08 -10.72 13.18
CA GLY A 54 -9.50 -11.05 13.30
C GLY A 54 -10.07 -11.68 12.04
N LEU A 55 -9.79 -11.10 10.86
CA LEU A 55 -10.20 -11.68 9.59
C LEU A 55 -9.59 -13.07 9.36
N PHE A 56 -8.29 -13.28 9.64
CA PHE A 56 -7.66 -14.60 9.52
C PHE A 56 -8.30 -15.65 10.42
N ARG A 57 -8.54 -15.29 11.69
CA ARG A 57 -9.05 -16.25 12.68
C ARG A 57 -10.47 -16.69 12.37
N PHE A 58 -11.30 -15.75 11.90
CA PHE A 58 -12.70 -16.01 11.59
C PHE A 58 -12.95 -16.33 10.11
N PHE A 59 -11.91 -16.34 9.26
CA PHE A 59 -12.05 -16.50 7.81
C PHE A 59 -12.87 -17.74 7.41
N PHE A 60 -12.54 -18.89 8.00
CA PHE A 60 -13.20 -20.17 7.70
C PHE A 60 -14.64 -20.25 8.21
N PHE A 61 -15.03 -19.40 9.16
CA PHE A 61 -16.40 -19.32 9.66
C PHE A 61 -17.29 -18.44 8.77
N PHE A 62 -16.72 -17.73 7.80
CA PHE A 62 -17.47 -16.88 6.89
C PHE A 62 -17.93 -17.64 5.66
N PHE A 63 -19.26 -17.81 5.53
CA PHE A 63 -19.86 -18.17 4.26
C PHE A 63 -19.86 -16.93 3.35
N LEU A 64 -18.80 -16.77 2.55
CA LEU A 64 -18.66 -15.65 1.62
C LEU A 64 -19.53 -15.85 0.37
N LYS A 65 -20.86 -15.85 0.53
CA LYS A 65 -21.80 -15.82 -0.62
C LYS A 65 -21.50 -14.63 -1.55
N ASN A 66 -20.97 -13.53 -1.00
CA ASN A 66 -20.62 -12.31 -1.72
C ASN A 66 -19.11 -12.16 -1.97
N PHE A 67 -18.41 -13.27 -2.21
CA PHE A 67 -16.98 -13.30 -2.48
C PHE A 67 -16.53 -12.30 -3.56
N PHE A 68 -17.14 -12.37 -4.74
CA PHE A 68 -16.76 -11.53 -5.88
C PHE A 68 -16.97 -10.04 -5.61
N LEU A 69 -18.01 -9.68 -4.85
CA LEU A 69 -18.27 -8.29 -4.47
C LEU A 69 -17.14 -7.76 -3.57
N LEU A 70 -16.69 -8.55 -2.59
CA LEU A 70 -15.60 -8.17 -1.70
C LEU A 70 -14.27 -8.02 -2.46
N VAL A 71 -13.97 -8.93 -3.39
CA VAL A 71 -12.80 -8.83 -4.26
C VAL A 71 -12.88 -7.57 -5.11
N PHE A 72 -14.05 -7.26 -5.68
CA PHE A 72 -14.24 -6.07 -6.50
C PHE A 72 -14.04 -4.78 -5.70
N ILE A 73 -14.66 -4.65 -4.53
CA ILE A 73 -14.53 -3.47 -3.66
C ILE A 73 -13.07 -3.31 -3.19
N SER A 74 -12.39 -4.39 -2.78
CA SER A 74 -10.98 -4.31 -2.39
C SER A 74 -10.06 -3.99 -3.55
N PHE A 75 -10.35 -4.46 -4.76
CA PHE A 75 -9.66 -4.05 -5.97
C PHE A 75 -9.78 -2.55 -6.24
N PHE A 76 -10.98 -1.98 -6.10
CA PHE A 76 -11.16 -0.53 -6.19
C PHE A 76 -10.41 0.22 -5.09
N GLY A 77 -10.34 -0.33 -3.89
CA GLY A 77 -9.55 0.21 -2.79
C GLY A 77 -8.07 0.27 -3.11
N PHE A 78 -7.54 -0.83 -3.63
CA PHE A 78 -6.16 -0.93 -4.11
C PHE A 78 -5.87 0.11 -5.20
N PHE A 79 -6.74 0.24 -6.19
CA PHE A 79 -6.52 1.13 -7.33
C PHE A 79 -6.72 2.62 -7.02
N PHE A 80 -7.79 2.99 -6.31
CA PHE A 80 -8.07 4.40 -6.02
C PHE A 80 -7.15 4.96 -4.92
N SER A 81 -6.72 4.14 -3.96
CA SER A 81 -5.80 4.61 -2.91
C SER A 81 -4.44 5.04 -3.49
N THR A 82 -3.92 4.34 -4.50
CA THR A 82 -2.67 4.74 -5.17
C THR A 82 -2.85 6.03 -5.95
N ILE A 83 -3.95 6.19 -6.69
CA ILE A 83 -4.27 7.45 -7.39
C ILE A 83 -4.38 8.62 -6.40
N MET A 84 -5.07 8.42 -5.26
CA MET A 84 -5.20 9.45 -4.23
C MET A 84 -3.84 9.81 -3.62
N SER A 85 -2.96 8.84 -3.37
CA SER A 85 -1.63 9.09 -2.82
C SER A 85 -0.75 9.98 -3.73
N ILE A 86 -0.98 9.95 -5.05
CA ILE A 86 -0.29 10.84 -6.01
C ILE A 86 -0.80 12.29 -5.89
N ARG A 87 -2.12 12.48 -5.72
CA ARG A 87 -2.75 13.80 -5.72
C ARG A 87 -2.60 14.54 -4.39
N VAL A 88 -2.54 13.81 -3.29
CA VAL A 88 -2.52 14.41 -1.97
C VAL A 88 -1.16 15.07 -1.69
N LEU A 89 -1.19 16.25 -1.07
CA LEU A 89 0.00 17.06 -0.81
C LEU A 89 0.55 16.92 0.62
N ASP A 90 -0.26 16.47 1.59
CA ASP A 90 0.23 16.22 2.95
C ASP A 90 0.92 14.83 3.02
N LEU A 91 2.17 14.82 3.49
CA LEU A 91 2.99 13.62 3.65
C LEU A 91 2.34 12.56 4.53
N LYS A 92 1.71 12.94 5.65
CA LYS A 92 1.08 11.96 6.55
C LYS A 92 -0.08 11.25 5.86
N THR A 93 -0.93 12.01 5.19
CA THR A 93 -2.06 11.46 4.42
C THR A 93 -1.60 10.61 3.24
N CYS A 94 -0.49 10.99 2.59
CA CYS A 94 0.10 10.20 1.51
C CYS A 94 0.51 8.81 1.99
N ILE A 95 1.23 8.72 3.11
CA ILE A 95 1.61 7.43 3.70
C ILE A 95 0.39 6.65 4.15
N ALA A 96 -0.62 7.32 4.71
CA ALA A 96 -1.89 6.69 5.08
C ALA A 96 -2.58 6.06 3.85
N PHE A 97 -2.63 6.73 2.70
CA PHE A 97 -3.16 6.12 1.46
C PHE A 97 -2.31 4.96 0.96
N SER A 98 -0.97 5.03 1.08
CA SER A 98 -0.11 3.88 0.75
C SER A 98 -0.38 2.67 1.67
N SER A 99 -0.82 2.90 2.92
CA SER A 99 -1.23 1.81 3.81
C SER A 99 -2.55 1.17 3.37
N ILE A 100 -3.51 1.97 2.90
CA ILE A 100 -4.80 1.49 2.38
C ILE A 100 -4.56 0.60 1.14
N TYR A 101 -3.60 0.96 0.30
CA TYR A 101 -3.18 0.15 -0.86
C TYR A 101 -2.73 -1.26 -0.44
N HIS A 102 -1.76 -1.36 0.47
CA HIS A 102 -1.22 -2.64 0.94
C HIS A 102 -2.28 -3.50 1.66
N MET A 103 -3.10 -2.87 2.50
CA MET A 103 -4.17 -3.56 3.23
C MET A 103 -5.23 -4.12 2.27
N ASN A 104 -5.65 -3.36 1.25
CA ASN A 104 -6.61 -3.87 0.27
C ASN A 104 -6.01 -4.97 -0.61
N PHE A 105 -4.74 -4.88 -1.00
CA PHE A 105 -4.10 -5.94 -1.78
C PHE A 105 -3.96 -7.24 -0.97
N SER A 106 -3.55 -7.13 0.30
CA SER A 106 -3.50 -8.28 1.21
C SER A 106 -4.88 -8.90 1.47
N LEU A 107 -5.95 -8.10 1.50
CA LEU A 107 -7.33 -8.59 1.60
C LEU A 107 -7.71 -9.42 0.36
N ILE A 108 -7.34 -8.98 -0.85
CA ILE A 108 -7.57 -9.75 -2.07
C ILE A 108 -6.87 -11.11 -1.99
N GLY A 109 -5.62 -11.14 -1.51
CA GLY A 109 -4.90 -12.39 -1.27
C GLY A 109 -5.60 -13.32 -0.27
N LEU A 110 -6.15 -12.76 0.82
CA LEU A 110 -6.92 -13.52 1.82
C LEU A 110 -8.16 -14.14 1.20
N LEU A 111 -8.88 -13.34 0.41
CA LEU A 111 -10.08 -13.78 -0.31
C LEU A 111 -9.73 -14.96 -1.25
N PHE A 112 -8.65 -14.88 -2.03
CA PHE A 112 -8.20 -16.01 -2.86
C PHE A 112 -7.47 -17.13 -2.08
N TYR A 113 -7.69 -17.26 -0.76
CA TYR A 113 -7.09 -18.27 0.12
C TYR A 113 -5.55 -18.28 0.16
N ASN A 114 -4.90 -17.20 -0.27
CA ASN A 114 -3.44 -17.05 -0.20
C ASN A 114 -3.01 -16.45 1.15
N PHE A 115 -3.21 -17.22 2.21
CA PHE A 115 -2.88 -16.81 3.58
C PHE A 115 -1.40 -16.42 3.74
N LYS A 116 -0.48 -17.15 3.09
CA LYS A 116 0.97 -16.89 3.17
C LYS A 116 1.33 -15.53 2.57
N GLY A 117 0.85 -15.24 1.36
CA GLY A 117 1.12 -13.98 0.68
C GLY A 117 0.59 -12.78 1.47
N SER A 118 -0.67 -12.84 1.91
CA SER A 118 -1.27 -11.79 2.72
C SER A 118 -0.54 -11.58 4.05
N PHE A 119 -0.12 -12.66 4.71
CA PHE A 119 0.63 -12.58 5.97
C PHE A 119 1.98 -11.87 5.81
N TYR A 120 2.72 -12.15 4.73
CA TYR A 120 3.96 -11.43 4.43
C TYR A 120 3.74 -9.93 4.24
N ILE A 121 2.67 -9.53 3.54
CA ILE A 121 2.34 -8.10 3.36
C ILE A 121 1.99 -7.47 4.71
N PHE A 122 1.19 -8.13 5.56
CA PHE A 122 0.84 -7.58 6.88
C PHE A 122 2.06 -7.36 7.77
N ILE A 123 3.01 -8.29 7.78
CA ILE A 123 4.26 -8.15 8.54
C ILE A 123 5.16 -7.10 7.91
N GLY A 124 5.42 -7.17 6.61
CA GLY A 124 6.30 -6.19 5.96
C GLY A 124 5.79 -4.76 6.17
N HIS A 125 4.48 -4.55 6.01
CA HIS A 125 3.87 -3.26 6.29
C HIS A 125 3.93 -2.88 7.78
N SER A 126 3.80 -3.82 8.72
CA SER A 126 3.88 -3.51 10.16
C SER A 126 5.24 -2.95 10.57
N PHE A 127 6.31 -3.33 9.87
CA PHE A 127 7.63 -2.75 10.08
C PHE A 127 7.85 -1.44 9.31
N VAL A 128 7.44 -1.38 8.04
CA VAL A 128 7.77 -0.24 7.17
C VAL A 128 6.94 1.01 7.52
N SER A 129 5.63 0.85 7.73
CA SER A 129 4.74 2.00 7.91
C SER A 129 4.98 2.82 9.18
N PRO A 130 5.24 2.24 10.39
CA PRO A 130 5.51 3.04 11.57
C PRO A 130 6.81 3.84 11.43
N VAL A 131 7.82 3.27 10.78
CA VAL A 131 9.09 3.96 10.53
C VAL A 131 8.90 5.12 9.56
N LEU A 132 8.09 4.96 8.52
CA LEU A 132 7.73 6.08 7.64
C LEU A 132 6.97 7.19 8.39
N PHE A 133 6.03 6.84 9.28
CA PHE A 133 5.35 7.84 10.12
C PHE A 133 6.29 8.53 11.11
N PHE A 134 7.28 7.81 11.64
CA PHE A 134 8.35 8.40 12.46
C PHE A 134 9.15 9.44 11.67
N PHE A 135 9.61 9.11 10.47
CA PHE A 135 10.34 10.06 9.62
C PHE A 135 9.51 11.28 9.24
N VAL A 136 8.22 11.12 8.91
CA VAL A 136 7.35 12.28 8.67
C VAL A 136 7.18 13.13 9.91
N GLY A 137 7.15 12.52 11.10
CA GLY A 137 7.22 13.23 12.37
C GLY A 137 8.48 14.08 12.52
N MET A 138 9.65 13.49 12.26
CA MET A 138 10.93 14.19 12.31
C MET A 138 10.98 15.34 11.31
N ILE A 139 10.56 15.09 10.06
CA ILE A 139 10.49 16.11 9.01
C ILE A 139 9.57 17.28 9.44
N TYR A 140 8.44 16.97 10.08
CA TYR A 140 7.53 17.99 10.60
C TYR A 140 8.16 18.82 11.73
N LEU A 141 8.90 18.19 12.65
CA LEU A 141 9.59 18.92 13.73
C LEU A 141 10.62 19.92 13.19
N PHE A 142 11.34 19.55 12.11
CA PHE A 142 12.34 20.45 11.50
C PHE A 142 11.73 21.53 10.62
N SER A 143 10.79 21.17 9.75
CA SER A 143 10.26 22.08 8.72
C SER A 143 9.02 22.86 9.18
N LYS A 144 8.38 22.45 10.29
CA LYS A 144 7.05 22.90 10.75
C LYS A 144 5.94 22.78 9.71
N SER A 145 6.19 22.05 8.62
CA SER A 145 5.26 21.89 7.51
C SER A 145 5.12 20.41 7.13
N ARG A 146 3.95 20.03 6.64
CA ARG A 146 3.68 18.67 6.16
C ARG A 146 3.45 18.60 4.66
N ASN A 147 3.38 19.76 4.00
CA ASN A 147 3.12 19.85 2.57
C ASN A 147 4.38 19.48 1.79
N ILE A 148 4.29 18.45 0.94
CA ILE A 148 5.42 17.95 0.14
C ILE A 148 6.05 19.07 -0.70
N ILE A 149 5.25 20.04 -1.18
CA ILE A 149 5.74 21.19 -1.97
C ILE A 149 6.61 22.13 -1.12
N MET A 150 6.42 22.20 0.19
CA MET A 150 7.26 23.05 1.05
C MET A 150 8.53 22.32 1.54
N LEU A 151 8.62 21.01 1.30
CA LEU A 151 9.67 20.13 1.81
C LEU A 151 10.82 19.93 0.82
N PHE A 152 10.96 20.83 -0.16
CA PHE A 152 12.04 20.77 -1.13
C PHE A 152 13.41 20.80 -0.44
N SER A 153 14.33 19.97 -0.94
CA SER A 153 15.74 19.95 -0.53
C SER A 153 16.03 19.52 0.91
N LEU A 154 15.19 18.64 1.48
CA LEU A 154 15.42 17.97 2.78
C LEU A 154 16.80 17.30 2.90
N VAL A 155 17.35 16.82 1.78
CA VAL A 155 18.70 16.20 1.70
C VAL A 155 19.81 17.16 2.13
N ASN A 156 19.66 18.46 1.87
CA ASN A 156 20.69 19.44 2.25
C ASN A 156 20.77 19.63 3.75
N TYR A 157 19.64 19.45 4.45
CA TYR A 157 19.57 19.64 5.90
C TYR A 157 20.09 18.41 6.66
N ASN A 158 19.65 17.21 6.29
CA ASN A 158 20.11 15.99 6.94
C ASN A 158 20.13 14.80 5.97
N LYS A 159 21.32 14.54 5.41
CA LYS A 159 21.57 13.46 4.44
C LYS A 159 21.25 12.07 4.99
N ILE A 160 21.51 11.83 6.27
CA ILE A 160 21.29 10.52 6.92
C ILE A 160 19.79 10.27 7.04
N MET A 161 19.05 11.27 7.53
CA MET A 161 17.60 11.18 7.64
C MET A 161 16.94 11.00 6.27
N SER A 162 17.37 11.77 5.26
CA SER A 162 16.84 11.59 3.91
C SER A 162 17.10 10.18 3.41
N PHE A 163 18.34 9.67 3.52
CA PHE A 163 18.72 8.34 3.04
C PHE A 163 17.83 7.24 3.64
N PHE A 164 17.67 7.22 4.96
CA PHE A 164 16.80 6.23 5.59
C PHE A 164 15.33 6.42 5.19
N PHE A 165 14.84 7.67 5.09
CA PHE A 165 13.48 7.89 4.63
C PHE A 165 13.25 7.33 3.21
N PHE A 166 14.20 7.53 2.30
CA PHE A 166 14.17 6.94 0.97
C PHE A 166 14.22 5.42 1.00
N PHE A 167 15.13 4.85 1.80
CA PHE A 167 15.23 3.41 1.94
C PHE A 167 13.89 2.80 2.37
N PHE A 168 13.22 3.39 3.37
CA PHE A 168 11.88 2.93 3.79
C PHE A 168 10.78 3.21 2.76
N LEU A 169 10.89 4.24 1.93
CA LEU A 169 9.97 4.43 0.78
C LEU A 169 10.14 3.33 -0.28
N LEU A 170 11.36 2.87 -0.54
CA LEU A 170 11.61 1.70 -1.41
C LEU A 170 11.06 0.41 -0.81
N LEU A 171 11.20 0.22 0.50
CA LEU A 171 10.59 -0.92 1.19
C LEU A 171 9.06 -0.90 1.06
N ASN A 172 8.46 0.29 1.10
CA ASN A 172 7.02 0.46 0.95
C ASN A 172 6.53 0.27 -0.49
N LEU A 173 7.40 0.44 -1.48
CA LEU A 173 7.12 0.12 -2.89
C LEU A 173 7.09 -1.39 -3.16
N GLY A 174 7.68 -2.21 -2.28
CA GLY A 174 7.89 -3.62 -2.58
C GLY A 174 9.15 -3.84 -3.41
N PHE A 175 10.27 -3.18 -3.08
CA PHE A 175 11.55 -3.47 -3.72
C PHE A 175 12.07 -4.89 -3.36
N PRO A 176 12.61 -5.69 -4.30
CA PRO A 176 13.29 -6.95 -3.97
C PRO A 176 14.55 -6.68 -3.12
N PRO A 177 14.88 -7.46 -2.06
CA PRO A 177 14.40 -8.79 -1.64
C PRO A 177 13.43 -8.76 -0.43
N PHE A 178 12.71 -7.65 -0.19
CA PHE A 178 12.01 -7.44 1.08
C PHE A 178 10.65 -8.15 1.19
N LEU A 179 10.10 -8.20 2.42
CA LEU A 179 8.89 -8.95 2.75
C LEU A 179 7.65 -8.50 1.96
N ASN A 180 7.48 -7.18 1.74
CA ASN A 180 6.36 -6.65 0.96
C ASN A 180 6.37 -7.21 -0.47
N PHE A 181 7.54 -7.17 -1.13
CA PHE A 181 7.71 -7.73 -2.48
C PHE A 181 7.33 -9.21 -2.54
N LYS A 182 7.85 -10.01 -1.59
CA LYS A 182 7.56 -11.45 -1.53
C LYS A 182 6.06 -11.72 -1.36
N GLY A 183 5.41 -10.98 -0.47
CA GLY A 183 3.98 -11.10 -0.24
C GLY A 183 3.15 -10.67 -1.45
N GLU A 184 3.52 -9.54 -2.06
CA GLU A 184 2.84 -8.99 -3.24
C GLU A 184 2.91 -9.95 -4.44
N ILE A 185 4.09 -10.51 -4.72
CA ILE A 185 4.25 -11.50 -5.79
C ILE A 185 3.40 -12.74 -5.53
N MET A 186 3.44 -13.28 -4.32
CA MET A 186 2.67 -14.47 -3.99
C MET A 186 1.18 -14.23 -4.23
N VAL A 187 0.65 -13.11 -3.75
CA VAL A 187 -0.75 -12.74 -3.97
C VAL A 187 -1.03 -12.53 -5.46
N PHE A 188 -0.14 -11.86 -6.18
CA PHE A 188 -0.28 -11.62 -7.61
C PHE A 188 -0.35 -12.92 -8.42
N ILE A 189 0.51 -13.90 -8.14
CA ILE A 189 0.49 -15.22 -8.81
C ILE A 189 -0.84 -15.92 -8.56
N THR A 190 -1.37 -15.87 -7.32
CA THR A 190 -2.67 -16.51 -7.04
C THR A 190 -3.84 -15.83 -7.78
N ILE A 191 -3.85 -14.50 -7.83
CA ILE A 191 -4.83 -13.77 -8.63
C ILE A 191 -4.64 -14.13 -10.12
N PHE A 192 -3.40 -14.36 -10.55
CA PHE A 192 -3.09 -14.80 -11.92
C PHE A 192 -3.72 -16.10 -12.31
N ASN A 193 -3.56 -17.10 -11.45
CA ASN A 193 -4.12 -18.42 -11.70
C ASN A 193 -5.66 -18.40 -11.72
N HIS A 194 -6.31 -17.48 -11.00
CA HIS A 194 -7.77 -17.38 -10.94
C HIS A 194 -8.41 -16.49 -12.01
N LEU A 195 -7.80 -15.35 -12.37
CA LEU A 195 -8.41 -14.33 -13.24
C LEU A 195 -7.80 -14.24 -14.66
N GLY A 196 -6.63 -14.84 -14.89
CA GLY A 196 -5.92 -14.81 -16.18
C GLY A 196 -5.66 -13.38 -16.67
N TYR A 197 -5.82 -13.12 -17.98
CA TYR A 197 -5.46 -11.82 -18.59
C TYR A 197 -6.18 -10.58 -18.03
N LYS A 198 -7.28 -10.74 -17.26
CA LYS A 198 -7.98 -9.62 -16.59
C LYS A 198 -7.12 -8.89 -15.55
N LEU A 199 -5.94 -9.41 -15.22
CA LEU A 199 -4.94 -8.81 -14.34
C LEU A 199 -4.26 -7.55 -14.83
N LEU A 200 -4.35 -7.21 -16.11
CA LEU A 200 -3.71 -6.00 -16.63
C LEU A 200 -4.12 -4.75 -15.83
N ILE A 201 -5.29 -4.77 -15.18
CA ILE A 201 -5.76 -3.67 -14.34
C ILE A 201 -5.01 -3.61 -12.99
N PHE A 202 -4.61 -4.74 -12.41
CA PHE A 202 -3.79 -4.77 -11.19
C PHE A 202 -2.42 -4.15 -11.43
N PHE A 203 -1.86 -4.35 -12.63
CA PHE A 203 -0.58 -3.74 -13.01
C PHE A 203 -0.61 -2.22 -12.90
N PHE A 204 -1.67 -1.57 -13.38
CA PHE A 204 -1.79 -0.12 -13.25
C PHE A 204 -1.78 0.34 -11.79
N GLY A 205 -2.35 -0.42 -10.87
CA GLY A 205 -2.28 -0.10 -9.44
C GLY A 205 -0.84 -0.09 -8.90
N PHE A 206 -0.02 -1.08 -9.26
CA PHE A 206 1.41 -1.11 -8.92
C PHE A 206 2.18 0.04 -9.57
N LEU A 207 1.89 0.36 -10.84
CA LEU A 207 2.47 1.51 -11.53
C LEU A 207 2.18 2.82 -10.78
N PHE A 208 0.93 3.05 -10.37
CA PHE A 208 0.58 4.25 -9.61
C PHE A 208 1.26 4.28 -8.23
N GLY A 209 1.40 3.13 -7.57
CA GLY A 209 2.21 3.02 -6.35
C GLY A 209 3.67 3.44 -6.57
N GLY A 210 4.25 3.06 -7.71
CA GLY A 210 5.59 3.48 -8.12
C GLY A 210 5.72 4.97 -8.42
N ILE A 211 4.75 5.53 -9.14
CA ILE A 211 4.71 6.98 -9.42
C ILE A 211 4.60 7.78 -8.13
N PHE A 212 3.84 7.28 -7.15
CA PHE A 212 3.69 7.91 -5.84
C PHE A 212 5.02 8.02 -5.08
N THR A 213 5.72 6.91 -4.87
CA THR A 213 6.99 6.91 -4.13
C THR A 213 8.02 7.77 -4.86
N TYR A 214 8.04 7.69 -6.18
CA TYR A 214 8.89 8.50 -7.04
C TYR A 214 8.62 10.00 -6.92
N ARG A 215 7.35 10.41 -6.87
CA ARG A 215 6.98 11.82 -6.65
C ARG A 215 7.53 12.35 -5.34
N ILE A 216 7.37 11.59 -4.24
CA ILE A 216 7.93 11.98 -2.93
C ILE A 216 9.44 12.10 -3.00
N MET A 217 10.09 11.13 -3.66
CA MET A 217 11.53 11.16 -3.85
C MET A 217 12.01 12.42 -4.56
N ILE A 218 11.45 12.72 -5.73
CA ILE A 218 11.87 13.92 -6.47
C ILE A 218 11.70 15.16 -5.61
N MET A 219 10.55 15.34 -4.96
CA MET A 219 10.30 16.56 -4.20
C MET A 219 11.26 16.71 -3.01
N ILE A 220 11.69 15.61 -2.39
CA ILE A 220 12.63 15.65 -1.26
C ILE A 220 14.08 15.79 -1.71
N TYR A 221 14.44 15.18 -2.84
CA TYR A 221 15.82 15.03 -3.31
C TYR A 221 16.23 15.98 -4.43
N SER A 222 15.29 16.57 -5.16
CA SER A 222 15.63 17.49 -6.24
C SER A 222 16.13 18.81 -5.68
N LYS A 223 17.27 19.26 -6.23
CA LYS A 223 17.68 20.68 -6.23
C LYS A 223 17.15 21.42 -7.47
N ILE A 224 16.44 20.73 -8.37
CA ILE A 224 16.37 21.09 -9.80
C ILE A 224 14.94 21.39 -10.23
N GLY A 225 14.79 22.44 -11.04
CA GLY A 225 13.53 22.95 -11.58
C GLY A 225 12.72 21.96 -12.43
N SER A 226 11.45 22.32 -12.60
CA SER A 226 10.32 21.53 -13.10
C SER A 226 10.50 20.74 -14.40
N LYS A 227 11.41 21.14 -15.31
CA LYS A 227 11.63 20.47 -16.60
C LYS A 227 12.39 19.15 -16.49
N SER A 228 13.42 19.10 -15.64
CA SER A 228 14.22 17.88 -15.41
C SER A 228 13.37 16.73 -14.86
N ILE A 229 12.34 17.07 -14.07
CA ILE A 229 11.43 16.16 -13.40
C ILE A 229 10.57 15.38 -14.40
N LEU A 230 10.11 16.03 -15.48
CA LEU A 230 9.23 15.40 -16.48
C LEU A 230 9.97 14.35 -17.34
N GLU A 231 11.23 14.62 -17.68
CA GLU A 231 12.10 13.69 -18.43
C GLU A 231 12.47 12.45 -17.61
N LEU A 232 12.77 12.68 -16.34
CA LEU A 232 13.04 11.65 -15.34
C LEU A 232 11.80 10.76 -15.08
N MET A 233 10.59 11.35 -15.05
CA MET A 233 9.32 10.61 -14.99
C MET A 233 9.11 9.70 -16.22
N LYS A 234 9.42 10.18 -17.44
CA LYS A 234 9.30 9.36 -18.66
C LYS A 234 10.24 8.16 -18.64
N ASN A 235 11.51 8.38 -18.29
CA ASN A 235 12.52 7.33 -18.28
C ASN A 235 12.23 6.26 -17.22
N MET A 236 11.72 6.65 -16.04
CA MET A 236 11.35 5.69 -15.00
C MET A 236 10.07 4.90 -15.34
N PHE A 237 9.09 5.52 -15.99
CA PHE A 237 7.90 4.80 -16.44
C PHE A 237 8.28 3.69 -17.43
N ILE A 238 9.24 3.95 -18.32
CA ILE A 238 9.81 2.96 -19.24
C ILE A 238 10.50 1.83 -18.47
N ILE A 239 11.30 2.15 -17.44
CA ILE A 239 12.01 1.13 -16.65
C ILE A 239 11.04 0.25 -15.86
N ILE A 240 10.04 0.84 -15.18
CA ILE A 240 9.03 0.08 -14.43
C ILE A 240 8.20 -0.79 -15.39
N PHE A 241 7.84 -0.25 -16.56
CA PHE A 241 7.16 -1.02 -17.60
C PHE A 241 8.02 -2.19 -18.10
N PHE A 242 9.33 -1.99 -18.26
CA PHE A 242 10.25 -3.03 -18.72
C PHE A 242 10.44 -4.14 -17.68
N PHE A 243 10.64 -3.80 -16.40
CA PHE A 243 10.70 -4.77 -15.31
C PHE A 243 9.40 -5.57 -15.18
N PHE A 244 8.26 -4.90 -15.38
CA PHE A 244 6.98 -5.59 -15.37
C PHE A 244 6.80 -6.52 -16.57
N PHE A 245 7.19 -6.12 -17.78
CA PHE A 245 7.11 -7.01 -18.94
C PHE A 245 7.88 -8.31 -18.69
N PHE A 246 9.07 -8.20 -18.10
CA PHE A 246 9.88 -9.35 -17.72
C PHE A 246 9.22 -10.18 -16.61
N PHE A 247 8.59 -9.53 -15.63
CA PHE A 247 7.87 -10.20 -14.54
C PHE A 247 6.59 -10.90 -15.01
N PHE A 248 5.83 -10.30 -15.91
CA PHE A 248 4.66 -10.90 -16.54
C PHE A 248 5.06 -12.14 -17.34
N PHE A 249 6.18 -12.06 -18.08
CA PHE A 249 6.73 -13.20 -18.80
C PHE A 249 7.15 -14.33 -17.85
N PHE A 250 7.83 -13.99 -16.74
CA PHE A 250 8.18 -14.98 -15.70
C PHE A 250 6.95 -15.65 -15.10
N CYS A 251 5.90 -14.89 -14.77
CA CYS A 251 4.64 -15.43 -14.25
C CYS A 251 3.93 -16.31 -15.29
N TYR A 252 3.93 -15.90 -16.56
CA TYR A 252 3.38 -16.70 -17.65
C TYR A 252 4.11 -18.04 -17.80
N PHE A 253 5.44 -18.06 -17.71
CA PHE A 253 6.21 -19.32 -17.73
C PHE A 253 5.93 -20.21 -16.50
N SER A 254 5.77 -19.62 -15.32
CA SER A 254 5.41 -20.37 -14.11
C SER A 254 3.98 -20.94 -14.13
N PHE A 255 3.12 -20.51 -15.06
CA PHE A 255 1.77 -21.05 -15.25
C PHE A 255 1.76 -22.34 -16.09
N PHE A 256 2.78 -22.57 -16.92
CA PHE A 256 2.89 -23.76 -17.78
C PHE A 256 3.77 -24.89 -17.19
N MET A 257 4.36 -24.66 -16.01
CA MET A 257 5.10 -25.66 -15.22
C MET A 257 4.24 -26.12 -14.05
#